data_AF-A0A358DM50-F1
#
_entry.id   AF-A0A358DM50-F1
#
_cell.length_a   1.000
_cell.length_b   1.000
_cell.length_c   1.000
_cell.angle_alpha   90.00
_cell.angle_beta   90.00
_cell.angle_gamma   90.00
#
_symmetry.space_group_name_H-M   'P 1'
#
loop_
_entity.id
_entity.type
_entity.pdbx_description
1 polymer ?
#
loop_
_entity_poly.entity_id
_entity_poly.type
_entity_poly.pdbx_seq_one_letter_code
_entity_poly.pdbx_strand_id
1 'polypeptide(L)'
;EAKRLYEKACELGTGNGCSNLGVLYEDGQGVDKAPAKGLELHEKACGMDAPGGCLNAGRMHATGAGVPRNREQAKVMFQKSCDLGLELGCKRYQLLR
;
A
#
# COMPACT_ATOMS: atom_id res chain seq x y z
N GLU A 1 10.07 -6.60 -17.05
CA GLU A 1 11.25 -5.83 -16.59
C GLU A 1 10.98 -4.96 -15.35
N ALA A 2 9.79 -4.34 -15.22
CA ALA A 2 9.41 -3.50 -14.08
C ALA A 2 9.54 -4.17 -12.68
N LYS A 3 9.16 -5.45 -12.54
CA LYS A 3 9.29 -6.21 -11.27
C LYS A 3 10.69 -6.09 -10.67
N ARG A 4 11.74 -6.37 -11.45
CA ARG A 4 13.13 -6.37 -10.97
C ARG A 4 13.58 -4.97 -10.52
N LEU A 5 13.14 -3.92 -11.22
CA LEU A 5 13.48 -2.54 -10.86
C LEU A 5 12.81 -2.13 -9.55
N TYR A 6 11.53 -2.45 -9.37
CA TYR A 6 10.83 -2.14 -8.11
C TYR A 6 11.27 -3.03 -6.95
N GLU A 7 11.64 -4.29 -7.19
CA GLU A 7 12.29 -5.15 -6.19
C GLU A 7 13.58 -4.50 -5.68
N LYS A 8 14.48 -4.12 -6.59
CA LYS A 8 15.72 -3.43 -6.22
C LYS A 8 15.45 -2.12 -5.49
N ALA A 9 14.50 -1.31 -5.97
CA ALA A 9 14.14 -0.06 -5.31
C ALA A 9 13.59 -0.29 -3.89
N CYS A 10 12.76 -1.32 -3.70
CA CYS A 10 12.22 -1.68 -2.40
C CYS A 10 13.30 -2.22 -1.45
N GLU A 11 14.26 -3.00 -1.96
CA GLU A 11 15.41 -3.50 -1.20
C GLU A 11 16.35 -2.37 -0.78
N LEU A 12 16.51 -1.33 -1.61
CA LEU A 12 17.29 -0.13 -1.30
C LEU A 12 16.58 0.83 -0.32
N GLY A 13 15.46 0.41 0.29
CA GLY A 13 14.75 1.19 1.30
C GLY A 13 13.89 2.32 0.72
N THR A 14 13.62 2.33 -0.59
CA THR A 14 12.70 3.31 -1.15
C THR A 14 11.26 2.82 -1.00
N GLY A 15 10.50 3.43 -0.09
CA GLY A 15 9.10 3.04 0.15
C GLY A 15 8.22 3.15 -1.10
N ASN A 16 8.51 4.10 -2.00
CA ASN A 16 7.84 4.19 -3.31
C ASN A 16 8.11 2.97 -4.20
N GLY A 17 9.34 2.43 -4.17
CA GLY A 17 9.68 1.19 -4.86
C GLY A 17 8.87 0.01 -4.35
N CYS A 18 8.76 -0.14 -3.02
CA CYS A 18 7.90 -1.16 -2.42
C CYS A 18 6.43 -0.97 -2.80
N SER A 19 5.91 0.26 -2.79
CA SER A 19 4.51 0.53 -3.16
C SER A 19 4.22 0.17 -4.61
N ASN A 20 5.12 0.51 -5.55
CA ASN A 20 4.93 0.16 -6.96
C ASN A 20 5.03 -1.35 -7.20
N LEU A 21 5.93 -2.04 -6.48
CA LEU A 21 5.97 -3.51 -6.52
C LEU A 21 4.67 -4.11 -5.98
N GLY A 22 4.09 -3.50 -4.94
CA GLY A 22 2.80 -3.89 -4.38
C GLY A 22 1.68 -3.85 -5.43
N VAL A 23 1.61 -2.76 -6.21
CA VAL A 23 0.65 -2.63 -7.32
C VAL A 23 0.83 -3.73 -8.37
N LEU A 24 2.07 -4.09 -8.73
CA LEU A 24 2.30 -5.16 -9.69
C LEU A 24 1.71 -6.49 -9.20
N TYR A 25 1.88 -6.84 -7.92
CA TYR A 25 1.30 -8.06 -7.36
C TYR A 25 -0.21 -7.95 -7.10
N GLU A 26 -0.74 -6.78 -6.77
CA GLU A 26 -2.18 -6.54 -6.63
C GLU A 26 -2.92 -6.79 -7.96
N ASP A 27 -2.37 -6.28 -9.06
CA ASP A 27 -3.01 -6.34 -10.37
C ASP A 27 -2.57 -7.54 -11.24
N GLY A 28 -1.45 -8.18 -10.90
CA GLY A 28 -0.83 -9.21 -11.75
C GLY A 28 -0.13 -8.65 -12.99
N GLN A 29 0.39 -7.42 -12.90
CA GLN A 29 1.05 -6.76 -14.03
C GLN A 29 2.49 -7.24 -14.20
N GLY A 30 2.70 -8.18 -15.14
CA GLY A 30 4.02 -8.76 -15.40
C GLY A 30 4.55 -9.65 -14.27
N VAL A 31 3.66 -10.05 -13.36
CA VAL A 31 3.85 -11.02 -12.27
C VAL A 31 2.57 -11.80 -12.05
N ASP A 32 2.65 -12.96 -11.42
CA ASP A 32 1.43 -13.66 -10.98
C ASP A 32 0.69 -12.83 -9.94
N LYS A 33 -0.62 -12.66 -10.15
CA LYS A 33 -1.48 -11.88 -9.27
C LYS A 33 -1.48 -12.49 -7.87
N ALA A 34 -1.01 -11.72 -6.90
CA ALA A 34 -0.89 -12.10 -5.49
C ALA A 34 -1.23 -10.90 -4.60
N PRO A 35 -2.51 -10.54 -4.41
CA PRO A 35 -2.89 -9.34 -3.67
C PRO A 35 -2.43 -9.36 -2.21
N ALA A 36 -2.40 -10.51 -1.54
CA ALA A 36 -1.86 -10.63 -0.19
C ALA A 36 -0.39 -10.16 -0.12
N LYS A 37 0.42 -10.54 -1.11
CA LYS A 37 1.81 -10.06 -1.25
C LYS A 37 1.86 -8.57 -1.60
N GLY A 38 0.91 -8.09 -2.39
CA GLY A 38 0.73 -6.65 -2.66
C GLY A 38 0.51 -5.85 -1.38
N LEU A 39 -0.35 -6.34 -0.48
CA LEU A 39 -0.60 -5.74 0.82
C LEU A 39 0.69 -5.68 1.66
N GLU A 40 1.40 -6.79 1.81
CA GLU A 40 2.66 -6.84 2.58
C GLU A 40 3.67 -5.78 2.10
N LEU A 41 3.76 -5.59 0.78
CA LEU A 41 4.64 -4.59 0.18
C LEU A 41 4.16 -3.15 0.43
N HIS A 42 2.85 -2.91 0.42
CA HIS A 42 2.28 -1.62 0.78
C HIS A 42 2.44 -1.29 2.26
N GLU A 43 2.28 -2.28 3.14
CA GLU A 43 2.53 -2.14 4.57
C GLU A 43 4.02 -1.89 4.85
N LYS A 44 4.92 -2.59 4.14
CA LYS A 44 6.36 -2.31 4.18
C LYS A 44 6.68 -0.89 3.71
N ALA A 45 6.10 -0.45 2.59
CA ALA A 45 6.24 0.92 2.10
C ALA A 45 5.75 1.95 3.14
N CYS A 46 4.62 1.67 3.78
CA CYS A 46 4.05 2.49 4.85
C CYS A 46 4.95 2.53 6.09
N GLY A 47 5.62 1.42 6.42
CA GLY A 47 6.65 1.35 7.47
C GLY A 47 7.91 2.16 7.15
N MET A 48 8.16 2.45 5.86
CA MET A 48 9.23 3.33 5.38
C MET A 48 8.75 4.77 5.14
N ASP A 49 7.62 5.15 5.75
CA ASP A 49 7.02 6.48 5.67
C ASP A 49 6.71 6.95 4.23
N ALA A 50 6.46 6.01 3.31
CA ALA A 50 5.91 6.32 2.00
C ALA A 50 4.38 6.42 2.10
N PRO A 51 3.79 7.63 1.99
CA PRO A 51 2.35 7.81 2.19
C PRO A 51 1.50 7.04 1.18
N GLY A 52 1.99 6.87 -0.06
CA GLY A 52 1.32 6.06 -1.08
C GLY A 52 1.18 4.59 -0.68
N GLY A 53 2.18 4.04 0.04
CA GLY A 53 2.10 2.70 0.60
C GLY A 53 0.99 2.58 1.64
N CYS A 54 0.94 3.52 2.58
CA CYS A 54 -0.12 3.58 3.60
C CYS A 54 -1.51 3.72 2.98
N LEU A 55 -1.67 4.60 1.96
CA LEU A 55 -2.93 4.77 1.25
C LEU A 55 -3.40 3.48 0.57
N ASN A 56 -2.49 2.77 -0.10
CA ASN A 56 -2.81 1.53 -0.79
C ASN A 56 -3.16 0.41 0.19
N ALA A 57 -2.38 0.22 1.26
CA ALA A 57 -2.70 -0.74 2.31
C ALA A 57 -4.06 -0.44 2.96
N GLY A 58 -4.33 0.83 3.25
CA GLY A 58 -5.63 1.26 3.78
C GLY A 58 -6.79 0.97 2.83
N ARG A 59 -6.59 1.18 1.51
CA ARG A 59 -7.58 0.82 0.49
C ARG A 59 -7.86 -0.67 0.49
N MET A 60 -6.82 -1.51 0.49
CA MET A 60 -6.98 -2.97 0.45
C MET A 60 -7.74 -3.50 1.66
N HIS A 61 -7.43 -2.99 2.86
CA HIS A 61 -8.17 -3.30 4.09
C HIS A 61 -9.62 -2.79 4.03
N ALA A 62 -9.87 -1.62 3.45
CA ALA A 62 -11.22 -1.05 3.34
C ALA A 62 -12.13 -1.80 2.37
N THR A 63 -11.59 -2.26 1.24
CA THR A 63 -12.32 -2.93 0.15
C THR A 63 -12.32 -4.46 0.28
N GLY A 64 -11.37 -5.03 1.03
CA GLY A 64 -11.13 -6.46 1.05
C GLY A 64 -10.45 -6.98 -0.22
N ALA A 65 -9.58 -6.18 -0.84
CA ALA A 65 -8.91 -6.56 -2.09
C ALA A 65 -7.89 -7.67 -1.86
N GLY A 66 -8.34 -8.92 -2.00
CA GLY A 66 -7.54 -10.13 -1.83
C GLY A 66 -7.01 -10.38 -0.41
N VAL A 67 -7.58 -9.66 0.56
CA VAL A 67 -7.46 -9.88 2.00
C VAL A 67 -8.82 -9.67 2.66
N PRO A 68 -9.09 -10.24 3.85
CA PRO A 68 -10.31 -9.94 4.59
C PRO A 68 -10.46 -8.45 4.85
N ARG A 69 -11.68 -7.93 4.68
CA ARG A 69 -11.98 -6.52 4.95
C ARG A 69 -11.75 -6.21 6.43
N ASN A 70 -10.98 -5.18 6.71
CA ASN A 70 -10.71 -4.70 8.06
C ASN A 70 -10.80 -3.17 8.12
N ARG A 71 -11.93 -2.66 8.61
CA ARG A 71 -12.18 -1.22 8.68
C ARG A 71 -11.22 -0.51 9.67
N GLU A 72 -10.87 -1.15 10.77
CA GLU A 72 -9.98 -0.57 11.77
C GLU A 72 -8.55 -0.43 11.23
N GLN A 73 -8.03 -1.48 10.61
CA GLN A 73 -6.71 -1.39 9.94
C GLN A 73 -6.73 -0.37 8.80
N ALA A 74 -7.80 -0.30 8.02
CA ALA A 74 -7.93 0.72 6.99
C ALA A 74 -7.86 2.14 7.56
N LYS A 75 -8.55 2.39 8.67
CA LYS A 75 -8.55 3.69 9.35
C LYS A 75 -7.15 4.05 9.85
N VAL A 76 -6.44 3.12 10.48
CA VAL A 76 -5.04 3.33 10.93
C VAL A 76 -4.12 3.67 9.76
N MET A 77 -4.19 2.92 8.67
CA MET A 77 -3.35 3.14 7.49
C MET A 77 -3.65 4.47 6.80
N PHE A 78 -4.93 4.85 6.67
CA PHE A 78 -5.30 6.14 6.11
C PHE A 78 -4.92 7.31 7.02
N GLN A 79 -5.01 7.14 8.33
CA GLN A 79 -4.52 8.13 9.29
C GLN A 79 -3.02 8.36 9.10
N LYS A 80 -2.22 7.29 9.08
CA LYS A 80 -0.77 7.42 8.86
C LYS A 80 -0.46 8.07 7.51
N SER A 81 -1.19 7.70 6.45
CA SER A 81 -1.05 8.37 5.14
C SER A 81 -1.35 9.88 5.21
N CYS A 82 -2.32 10.29 6.03
CA CYS A 82 -2.67 11.70 6.24
C CYS A 82 -1.56 12.41 7.01
N ASP A 83 -1.06 11.81 8.10
CA ASP A 83 0.00 12.36 8.94
C ASP A 83 1.31 12.55 8.16
N LEU A 84 1.55 11.71 7.14
CA LEU A 84 2.65 11.82 6.18
C LEU A 84 2.41 12.85 5.05
N GLY A 85 1.33 13.64 5.13
CA GLY A 85 1.06 14.77 4.24
C GLY A 85 0.29 14.45 2.96
N LEU A 86 -0.22 13.22 2.78
CA LEU A 86 -1.02 12.89 1.60
C LEU A 86 -2.50 13.17 1.84
N GLU A 87 -3.03 14.21 1.19
CA GLU A 87 -4.41 14.68 1.35
C GLU A 87 -5.47 13.59 1.08
N LEU A 88 -5.19 12.69 0.12
CA LEU A 88 -6.06 11.54 -0.15
C LEU A 88 -6.19 10.62 1.08
N GLY A 89 -5.12 10.45 1.85
CA GLY A 89 -5.15 9.72 3.12
C GLY A 89 -6.10 10.38 4.12
N CYS A 90 -6.02 11.71 4.26
CA CYS A 90 -6.90 12.47 5.15
C CYS A 90 -8.38 12.34 4.76
N LYS A 91 -8.70 12.44 3.47
CA LYS A 91 -10.07 12.26 2.95
C LYS A 91 -10.60 10.86 3.27
N ARG A 92 -9.80 9.82 3.02
CA ARG A 92 -10.20 8.43 3.29
C ARG A 92 -10.34 8.15 4.78
N TYR A 93 -9.45 8.69 5.60
CA TYR A 93 -9.53 8.61 7.06
C TYR A 93 -10.83 9.25 7.58
N GLN A 94 -11.16 10.45 7.10
CA GLN A 94 -12.40 11.14 7.48
C GLN A 94 -13.67 10.36 7.07
N LEU A 95 -13.67 9.70 5.91
CA LEU A 95 -14.78 8.84 5.48
C LEU A 95 -14.98 7.61 6.37
N LEU A 96 -13.91 7.13 7.01
CA LEU A 96 -13.95 6.01 7.94
C LEU A 96 -14.08 6.43 9.41
N ARG A 97 -14.05 7.74 9.69
CA ARG A 97 -14.06 8.30 11.04
C ARG A 97 -15.29 7.88 11.82
#